data_AF-A0A9J6GHY4-F1
#
_entry.id   AF-A0A9J6GHY4-F1
#
_cell.length_a   1.000
_cell.length_b   1.000
_cell.length_c   1.000
_cell.angle_alpha   90.00
_cell.angle_beta   90.00
_cell.angle_gamma   90.00
#
_symmetry.space_group_name_H-M   'P 1'
#
loop_
_entity.id
_entity.type
_entity.pdbx_description
1 polymer ?
#
loop_
_entity_poly.entity_id
_entity_poly.type
_entity_poly.pdbx_seq_one_letter_code
_entity_poly.pdbx_strand_id
1 'polypeptide(L)'
;MNVQEERYGFLMNIDSFKEPEDWLARFKDLHGLMFKTMCGERGEVDREVVKEWQNPQLKNHMAAYDSNDVFNADETAGFLMRCEIKLTFKLLSCSGGKEANSH
;
A
#
# COMPACT_ATOMS: atom_id res chain seq x y z
N MET A 1 -3.71 -10.70 -28.64
CA MET A 1 -2.97 -11.76 -27.95
C MET A 1 -2.32 -11.12 -26.73
N ASN A 2 -2.65 -11.59 -25.52
CA ASN A 2 -2.17 -11.00 -24.28
C ASN A 2 -0.69 -11.36 -24.09
N VAL A 3 0.19 -10.37 -24.18
CA VAL A 3 1.66 -10.54 -24.04
C VAL A 3 2.06 -11.18 -22.69
N GLN A 4 1.18 -11.13 -21.69
CA GLN A 4 1.40 -11.77 -20.39
C GLN A 4 1.16 -13.28 -20.42
N GLU A 5 0.21 -13.78 -21.20
CA GLU A 5 -0.15 -15.21 -21.25
C GLU A 5 0.99 -16.04 -21.85
N GLU A 6 1.63 -15.55 -22.92
CA GLU A 6 2.78 -16.21 -23.53
C GLU A 6 3.99 -16.27 -22.58
N ARG A 7 4.21 -15.23 -21.77
CA ARG A 7 5.30 -15.20 -20.78
C ARG A 7 5.07 -16.22 -19.67
N TYR A 8 3.83 -16.36 -19.18
CA TYR A 8 3.50 -17.37 -18.17
C TYR A 8 3.61 -18.79 -18.73
N GLY A 9 3.10 -19.03 -19.94
CA GLY A 9 3.24 -20.32 -20.64
C GLY A 9 4.70 -20.72 -20.81
N PHE A 10 5.56 -19.77 -21.23
CA PHE A 10 7.00 -19.98 -21.33
C PHE A 10 7.66 -20.28 -19.97
N LEU A 11 7.35 -19.50 -18.92
CA LEU A 11 7.92 -19.70 -17.58
C LEU A 11 7.52 -21.04 -16.95
N MET A 12 6.31 -21.53 -17.26
CA MET A 12 5.78 -22.78 -16.71
C MET A 12 6.02 -23.99 -17.64
N ASN A 13 6.70 -23.78 -18.78
CA ASN A 13 6.95 -24.79 -19.82
C ASN A 13 5.66 -25.47 -20.32
N ILE A 14 4.61 -24.68 -20.53
CA ILE A 14 3.33 -25.11 -21.08
C ILE A 14 3.17 -24.50 -22.47
N ASP A 15 3.26 -25.35 -23.50
CA ASP A 15 3.03 -24.93 -24.88
C ASP A 15 1.56 -24.52 -25.08
N SER A 16 1.35 -23.39 -25.76
CA SER A 16 0.01 -22.89 -26.11
C SER A 16 -0.92 -22.67 -24.91
N PHE A 17 -0.36 -22.17 -23.82
CA PHE A 17 -1.11 -21.79 -22.63
C PHE A 17 -2.21 -20.78 -23.00
N LYS A 18 -3.46 -21.23 -22.87
CA LYS A 18 -4.65 -20.46 -23.20
C LYS A 18 -5.60 -20.52 -22.01
N GLU A 19 -5.60 -19.45 -21.25
CA GLU A 19 -6.30 -19.44 -19.98
C GLU A 19 -7.71 -18.86 -20.09
N PRO A 20 -8.63 -19.28 -19.21
CA PRO A 20 -9.85 -18.52 -18.97
C PRO A 20 -9.50 -17.09 -18.52
N GLU A 21 -10.27 -16.09 -18.94
CA GLU A 21 -10.05 -14.66 -18.57
C GLU A 21 -9.86 -14.42 -17.06
N ASP A 22 -10.32 -15.35 -16.21
CA ASP A 22 -10.30 -15.25 -14.76
C ASP A 22 -9.48 -16.33 -14.03
N TRP A 23 -8.61 -17.10 -14.70
CA TRP A 23 -7.86 -18.19 -14.05
C TRP A 23 -7.09 -17.72 -12.81
N LEU A 24 -6.47 -16.54 -12.87
CA LEU A 24 -5.63 -16.00 -11.82
C LEU A 24 -6.49 -15.55 -10.63
N ALA A 25 -7.69 -15.03 -10.92
CA ALA A 25 -8.67 -14.70 -9.89
C ALA A 25 -9.16 -15.98 -9.20
N ARG A 26 -9.51 -17.02 -9.96
CA ARG A 26 -9.92 -18.32 -9.42
C ARG A 26 -8.82 -19.00 -8.62
N PHE A 27 -7.58 -18.97 -9.09
CA PHE A 27 -6.42 -19.52 -8.39
C PHE A 27 -6.23 -18.82 -7.04
N LYS A 28 -6.35 -17.50 -7.02
CA LYS A 28 -6.29 -16.72 -5.77
C LYS A 28 -7.42 -17.10 -4.82
N ASP A 29 -8.64 -17.22 -5.31
CA ASP A 29 -9.80 -17.58 -4.47
C ASP A 29 -9.69 -19.00 -3.90
N LEU A 30 -9.27 -19.97 -4.72
CA LEU A 30 -9.08 -21.37 -4.30
C LEU A 30 -8.02 -21.52 -3.21
N HIS A 31 -6.92 -20.78 -3.32
CA HIS A 31 -5.81 -20.85 -2.37
C HIS A 31 -5.86 -19.75 -1.28
N GLY A 32 -6.93 -18.96 -1.26
CA GLY A 32 -7.09 -17.86 -0.31
C GLY A 32 -5.98 -16.82 -0.40
N LEU A 33 -5.43 -16.58 -1.59
CA LEU A 33 -4.40 -15.57 -1.85
C LEU A 33 -5.04 -14.23 -2.21
N MET A 34 -4.40 -13.15 -1.83
CA MET A 34 -4.79 -11.79 -2.20
C MET A 34 -3.56 -10.91 -2.36
N PHE A 35 -3.64 -9.94 -3.26
CA PHE A 35 -2.66 -8.87 -3.28
C PHE A 35 -2.96 -7.90 -2.15
N LYS A 36 -1.93 -7.55 -1.39
CA LYS A 36 -1.98 -6.55 -0.35
C LYS A 36 -0.95 -5.48 -0.62
N THR A 37 -1.42 -4.25 -0.72
CA THR A 37 -0.55 -3.08 -0.78
C THR A 37 -0.12 -2.76 0.65
N MET A 38 1.18 -2.80 0.90
CA MET A 38 1.78 -2.50 2.19
C MET A 38 2.46 -1.13 2.07
N CYS A 39 1.91 -0.15 2.77
CA CYS A 39 2.34 1.23 2.71
C CYS A 39 2.67 1.74 4.11
N GLY A 40 3.81 2.42 4.23
CA GLY A 40 4.18 3.19 5.41
C GLY A 40 5.14 2.49 6.36
N GLU A 41 6.26 3.16 6.64
CA GLU A 41 6.77 3.17 8.01
C GLU A 41 5.69 3.84 8.86
N ARG A 42 4.97 3.04 9.66
CA ARG A 42 4.17 3.61 10.74
C ARG A 42 5.14 4.01 11.85
N GLY A 43 5.81 5.14 11.67
CA GLY A 43 6.44 5.83 12.78
C GLY A 43 5.36 6.10 13.81
N GLU A 44 5.55 5.61 15.04
CA GLU A 44 4.69 6.00 16.14
C GLU A 44 4.96 7.48 16.40
N VAL A 45 4.07 8.34 15.92
CA VAL A 45 4.15 9.77 16.17
C VAL A 45 3.50 10.04 17.51
N ASP A 46 4.22 10.73 18.40
CA ASP A 46 3.69 11.16 19.68
C ASP A 46 2.45 12.04 19.46
N ARG A 47 1.32 11.61 20.05
CA ARG A 47 0.03 12.29 19.90
C ARG A 47 0.04 13.67 20.53
N GLU A 48 0.86 13.93 21.54
CA GLU A 48 0.99 15.26 22.14
C GLU A 48 1.74 16.21 21.20
N VAL A 49 2.79 15.73 20.54
CA VAL A 49 3.51 16.49 19.49
C VAL A 49 2.57 16.83 18.33
N VAL A 50 1.72 15.89 17.91
CA VAL A 50 0.71 16.15 16.87
C VAL A 50 -0.27 17.24 17.30
N LYS A 51 -0.76 17.21 18.54
CA LYS A 51 -1.69 18.22 19.06
C LYS A 51 -1.05 19.60 19.12
N GLU A 52 0.18 19.69 19.61
CA GLU A 52 0.93 20.95 19.71
C GLU A 52 1.22 21.53 18.31
N TRP A 53 1.56 20.66 17.36
CA TRP A 53 1.80 21.09 15.98
C TRP A 53 0.52 21.56 15.29
N GLN A 54 -0.58 20.82 15.44
CA GLN A 54 -1.88 21.22 14.88
C GLN A 54 -2.39 22.53 15.47
N ASN A 55 -2.07 22.83 16.74
CA ASN A 55 -2.50 24.03 17.41
C ASN A 55 -1.50 24.45 18.51
N PRO A 56 -0.85 25.63 18.44
CA PRO A 56 -1.14 26.75 17.52
C PRO A 56 -0.25 26.80 16.27
N GLN A 57 0.77 25.93 16.16
CA GLN A 57 1.87 26.12 15.21
C GLN A 57 1.40 26.13 13.76
N LEU A 58 0.58 25.15 13.35
CA LEU A 58 0.01 25.08 12.01
C LEU A 58 -0.86 26.30 11.70
N LYS A 59 -1.73 26.71 12.65
CA LYS A 59 -2.61 27.87 12.46
C LYS A 59 -1.82 29.16 12.25
N ASN A 60 -0.74 29.35 13.00
CA ASN A 60 0.13 30.51 12.85
C ASN A 60 0.85 30.50 11.50
N HIS A 61 1.26 29.33 11.02
CA HIS A 61 1.88 29.20 9.70
C HIS A 61 0.89 29.48 8.57
N MET A 62 -0.34 28.97 8.70
CA MET A 62 -1.40 29.18 7.72
C MET A 62 -1.93 30.62 7.70
N ALA A 63 -1.81 31.37 8.80
CA ALA A 63 -2.25 32.77 8.87
C ALA A 63 -1.54 33.70 7.88
N ALA A 64 -0.38 33.28 7.34
CA ALA A 64 0.35 34.02 6.32
C ALA A 64 -0.18 33.81 4.88
N TYR A 65 -1.12 32.89 4.69
CA TYR A 65 -1.65 32.50 3.37
C TYR A 65 -3.17 32.67 3.33
N ASP A 66 -3.72 33.04 2.17
CA ASP A 66 -5.16 32.99 1.97
C ASP A 66 -5.62 31.52 1.94
N SER A 67 -6.85 31.27 2.38
CA SER A 67 -7.46 29.94 2.31
C SER A 67 -7.41 29.31 0.90
N ASN A 68 -7.43 30.12 -0.15
CA ASN A 68 -7.36 29.67 -1.54
C ASN A 68 -5.94 29.28 -1.99
N ASP A 69 -4.92 29.68 -1.24
CA ASP A 69 -3.50 29.41 -1.54
C ASP A 69 -2.94 28.23 -0.73
N VAL A 70 -3.78 27.60 0.10
CA VAL A 70 -3.42 26.40 0.87
C VAL A 70 -3.80 25.15 0.07
N PHE A 71 -2.80 24.45 -0.46
CA PHE A 71 -2.98 23.18 -1.15
C PHE A 71 -2.40 22.03 -0.32
N ASN A 72 -3.15 20.93 -0.18
CA ASN A 72 -2.59 19.70 0.37
C ASN A 72 -1.72 19.02 -0.70
N ALA A 73 -0.40 19.13 -0.55
CA ALA A 73 0.56 18.42 -1.39
C ALA A 73 1.02 17.10 -0.76
N ASP A 74 0.34 16.62 0.30
CA ASP A 74 0.73 15.39 0.97
C ASP A 74 0.44 14.14 0.12
N GLU A 75 1.52 13.42 -0.12
CA GLU A 75 1.58 11.97 -0.18
C GLU A 75 0.82 11.19 -1.25
N THR A 76 -0.08 11.71 -2.08
CA THR A 76 -0.81 10.79 -2.99
C THR A 76 0.13 10.11 -4.00
N ALA A 77 1.08 10.86 -4.59
CA ALA A 77 2.09 10.29 -5.48
C ALA A 77 3.23 9.57 -4.73
N GLY A 78 3.66 10.13 -3.60
CA GLY A 78 4.71 9.54 -2.75
C GLY A 78 4.29 8.22 -2.11
N PHE A 79 3.04 8.12 -1.65
CA PHE A 79 2.43 6.92 -1.09
C PHE A 79 2.46 5.80 -2.11
N LEU A 80 1.89 6.01 -3.31
CA LEU A 80 1.90 4.99 -4.36
C LEU A 80 3.32 4.55 -4.75
N MET A 81 4.29 5.46 -4.76
CA MET A 81 5.70 5.15 -5.05
C MET A 81 6.41 4.41 -3.90
N ARG A 82 6.00 4.63 -2.64
CA ARG A 82 6.60 4.01 -1.45
C ARG A 82 5.94 2.68 -1.07
N CYS A 83 4.79 2.36 -1.62
CA CYS A 83 4.04 1.14 -1.33
C CYS A 83 4.58 -0.06 -2.12
N GLU A 84 4.80 -1.18 -1.42
CA GLU A 84 5.07 -2.47 -2.07
C GLU A 84 3.78 -3.29 -2.17
N ILE A 85 3.50 -3.85 -3.35
CA ILE A 85 2.40 -4.81 -3.55
C ILE A 85 2.96 -6.21 -3.29
N LYS A 86 2.43 -6.91 -2.28
CA LYS A 86 2.82 -8.28 -1.93
C LYS A 86 1.64 -9.24 -2.09
N LEU A 87 1.92 -10.47 -2.51
CA LEU A 87 0.95 -11.56 -2.48
C LEU A 87 0.93 -12.15 -1.07
N THR A 88 -0.24 -12.21 -0.43
CA THR A 88 -0.42 -12.71 0.95
C THR A 88 -1.66 -13.60 1.05
N PHE A 89 -1.74 -14.41 2.10
CA PHE A 89 -2.96 -15.13 2.42
C PHE A 89 -4.03 -14.20 3.02
N LYS A 90 -5.29 -14.50 2.74
CA LYS A 90 -6.48 -13.71 3.11
C LYS A 90 -6.69 -13.53 4.60
N LEU A 91 -6.10 -14.41 5.42
CA LEU A 91 -6.21 -14.41 6.87
C LEU A 91 -5.08 -13.65 7.60
N LEU A 92 -4.05 -13.20 6.88
CA LEU A 92 -2.92 -12.48 7.48
C LEU A 92 -3.22 -10.98 7.53
N SER A 93 -3.76 -10.52 8.66
CA SER A 93 -3.67 -9.10 9.00
C SER A 93 -2.21 -8.78 9.32
N CYS A 94 -1.53 -8.11 8.39
CA CYS A 94 -0.25 -7.48 8.71
C CYS A 94 -0.50 -6.31 9.66
N SER A 95 -0.63 -6.59 10.95
CA SER A 95 -0.40 -5.63 12.01
C SER A 95 1.11 -5.46 12.12
N GLY A 96 1.66 -4.39 11.53
CA GLY A 96 3.04 -3.96 11.71
C GLY A 96 3.27 -3.40 13.12
N GLY A 97 3.02 -4.21 14.15
CA GLY A 97 3.45 -3.93 15.51
C GLY A 97 4.88 -4.40 15.66
N LYS A 98 5.77 -3.52 16.13
CA LYS A 98 7.05 -3.94 16.69
C LYS A 98 6.73 -4.82 17.90
N GLU A 99 7.04 -6.11 17.83
CA GLU A 99 7.22 -6.93 19.03
C GLU A 99 8.42 -6.33 19.77
N ALA A 100 8.15 -5.53 20.81
CA ALA A 100 9.18 -5.09 21.72
C ALA A 100 9.53 -6.28 22.61
N ASN A 101 10.72 -6.87 22.40
CA ASN A 101 11.31 -7.80 23.35
C ASN A 101 11.57 -7.03 24.66
N SER A 102 10.69 -7.21 25.64
CA SER A 102 10.98 -6.86 27.03
C SER A 102 11.94 -7.90 27.61
N HIS A 103 13.17 -7.48 27.89
CA HIS A 103 14.08 -8.14 28.83
C HIS A 103 14.43 -7.15 29.94
#